data_AF-A0A843D3G8-F1
#
_entry.id   AF-A0A843D3G8-F1
#
_cell.length_a   1.000
_cell.length_b   1.000
_cell.length_c   1.000
_cell.angle_alpha   90.00
_cell.angle_beta   90.00
_cell.angle_gamma   90.00
#
_symmetry.space_group_name_H-M   'P 1'
#
loop_
_entity.id
_entity.type
_entity.pdbx_description
1 polymer ?
#
loop_
_entity_poly.entity_id
_entity_poly.type
_entity_poly.pdbx_seq_one_letter_code
_entity_poly.pdbx_strand_id
1 'polypeptide(L)'
;DAAVLDMEVGETKTVTIPCEEAYDPRTEDMTVDIPRKEFGPDFTAEIGDKLMIQLGDGMQIPVTITKIDDEIVRIDANHELAGKDLVFTITIAEIVA
;
A
#
# COMPACT_ATOMS: atom_id res chain seq x y z
N ASP A 1 -5.66 15.08 -5.71
CA ASP A 1 -5.64 16.54 -6.02
C ASP A 1 -6.98 17.10 -6.45
N ALA A 2 -7.71 16.45 -7.36
CA ALA A 2 -9.04 16.90 -7.83
C ALA A 2 -10.03 17.26 -6.71
N ALA A 3 -9.98 16.56 -5.57
CA ALA A 3 -10.90 16.75 -4.44
C ALA A 3 -10.82 18.14 -3.77
N VAL A 4 -9.63 18.76 -3.76
CA VAL A 4 -9.35 20.01 -3.03
C VAL A 4 -9.22 21.23 -3.94
N LEU A 5 -9.31 21.04 -5.26
CA LEU A 5 -9.36 22.13 -6.22
C LEU A 5 -10.56 23.04 -5.91
N ASP A 6 -10.31 24.35 -5.96
CA ASP A 6 -11.27 25.43 -5.71
C ASP A 6 -11.84 25.49 -4.28
N MET A 7 -11.32 24.73 -3.32
CA MET A 7 -11.72 24.86 -1.92
C MET A 7 -11.11 26.12 -1.28
N GLU A 8 -11.90 26.82 -0.47
CA GLU A 8 -11.43 27.96 0.30
C GLU A 8 -10.86 27.55 1.67
N VAL A 9 -9.99 28.38 2.26
CA VAL A 9 -9.48 28.16 3.63
C VAL A 9 -10.65 28.11 4.62
N GLY A 10 -10.70 27.05 5.42
CA GLY A 10 -11.77 26.76 6.37
C GLY A 10 -12.95 25.99 5.77
N GLU A 11 -13.02 25.82 4.45
CA GLU A 11 -14.03 24.98 3.81
C GLU A 11 -13.81 23.51 4.16
N THR A 12 -14.92 22.82 4.45
CA THR A 12 -14.93 21.37 4.72
C THR A 12 -15.78 20.66 3.69
N LYS A 13 -15.22 19.63 3.07
CA LYS A 13 -15.89 18.82 2.05
C LYS A 13 -15.66 17.34 2.33
N THR A 14 -16.69 16.53 2.11
CA THR A 14 -16.54 15.08 2.11
C THR A 14 -16.49 14.58 0.69
N VAL A 15 -15.45 13.83 0.34
CA VAL A 15 -15.23 13.24 -0.97
C VAL A 15 -15.09 11.74 -0.83
N THR A 16 -15.61 11.00 -1.81
CA THR A 16 -15.37 9.57 -1.97
C THR A 16 -14.45 9.39 -3.16
N ILE A 17 -13.30 8.78 -2.93
CA ILE A 17 -12.29 8.49 -3.95
C ILE A 17 -12.34 6.97 -4.19
N PRO A 18 -12.75 6.53 -5.39
CA PRO A 18 -12.70 5.11 -5.76
C PRO A 18 -11.28 4.55 -5.59
N CYS A 19 -11.15 3.27 -5.23
CA CYS A 19 -9.82 2.66 -5.07
C CYS A 19 -8.92 2.82 -6.31
N GLU A 20 -9.49 2.76 -7.52
CA GLU A 20 -8.82 2.99 -8.81
C GLU A 20 -8.17 4.37 -8.96
N GLU A 21 -8.66 5.38 -8.25
CA GLU A 21 -8.12 6.75 -8.26
C GLU A 21 -7.30 7.08 -7.00
N ALA A 22 -7.13 6.10 -6.09
CA ALA A 22 -6.46 6.27 -4.81
C ALA A 22 -5.21 5.38 -4.69
N TYR A 23 -5.39 4.10 -4.32
CA TYR A 23 -4.31 3.15 -4.06
C TYR A 23 -4.39 1.90 -4.94
N ASP A 24 -5.03 2.06 -6.09
CA ASP A 24 -5.37 1.02 -7.05
C ASP A 24 -6.24 -0.11 -6.48
N PRO A 25 -6.85 -0.93 -7.35
CA PRO A 25 -7.45 -2.19 -6.94
C PRO A 25 -6.39 -3.11 -6.37
N ARG A 26 -6.77 -3.89 -5.35
CA ARG A 26 -5.93 -5.00 -4.91
C ARG A 26 -5.86 -6.03 -6.04
N THR A 27 -4.66 -6.38 -6.48
CA THR A 27 -4.45 -7.38 -7.54
C THR A 27 -3.67 -8.58 -7.01
N GLU A 28 -3.98 -9.76 -7.54
CA GLU A 28 -3.21 -10.98 -7.27
C GLU A 28 -1.79 -10.89 -7.85
N ASP A 29 -1.58 -10.07 -8.89
CA ASP A 29 -0.28 -9.82 -9.50
C ASP A 29 0.70 -9.10 -8.56
N MET A 30 0.18 -8.34 -7.59
CA MET A 30 0.97 -7.72 -6.52
C MET A 30 1.23 -8.67 -5.34
N THR A 31 0.83 -9.93 -5.46
CA THR A 31 1.17 -10.99 -4.51
C THR A 31 2.24 -11.89 -5.15
N VAL A 32 3.38 -12.05 -4.48
CA VAL A 32 4.53 -12.77 -5.04
C VAL A 32 4.89 -13.94 -4.14
N ASP A 33 5.04 -15.12 -4.75
CA ASP A 33 5.58 -16.29 -4.09
C ASP A 33 7.10 -16.33 -4.27
N ILE A 34 7.83 -16.17 -3.16
CA ILE A 34 9.28 -16.23 -3.14
C ILE A 34 9.69 -17.56 -2.51
N PRO A 35 10.60 -18.34 -3.14
CA PRO A 35 11.10 -19.56 -2.53
C PRO A 35 11.74 -19.29 -1.17
N ARG A 36 11.36 -20.06 -0.14
CA ARG A 36 11.80 -19.88 1.25
C ARG A 36 13.32 -19.85 1.40
N LYS A 37 14.03 -20.55 0.51
CA LYS A 37 15.49 -20.60 0.39
C LYS A 37 16.15 -19.26 0.08
N GLU A 38 15.47 -18.34 -0.62
CA GLU A 38 16.01 -17.02 -1.00
C GLU A 38 16.17 -16.10 0.23
N PHE A 39 15.37 -16.33 1.27
CA PHE A 39 15.47 -15.59 2.53
C PHE A 39 16.61 -16.07 3.44
N GLY A 40 17.24 -17.19 3.11
CA GLY A 40 18.31 -17.79 3.89
C GLY A 40 17.85 -18.54 5.16
N PRO A 41 18.81 -19.19 5.86
CA PRO A 41 18.52 -20.03 7.03
C PRO A 41 18.08 -19.25 8.27
N ASP A 42 18.42 -17.96 8.37
CA ASP A 42 18.14 -17.10 9.53
C ASP A 42 16.81 -16.32 9.44
N PHE A 43 16.00 -16.60 8.41
CA PHE A 43 14.70 -15.94 8.29
C PHE A 43 13.76 -16.42 9.40
N THR A 44 13.33 -15.44 10.19
CA THR A 44 12.53 -15.58 11.41
C THR A 44 11.20 -14.84 11.31
N ALA A 45 10.84 -14.35 10.12
CA ALA A 45 9.65 -13.54 9.96
C ALA A 45 8.38 -14.38 10.12
N GLU A 46 7.33 -13.73 10.60
CA GLU A 46 6.02 -14.32 10.86
C GLU A 46 4.97 -13.81 9.85
N ILE A 47 3.84 -14.52 9.74
CA ILE A 47 2.72 -14.05 8.93
C ILE A 47 2.21 -12.73 9.55
N GLY A 48 2.12 -11.69 8.73
CA GLY A 48 1.78 -10.33 9.14
C GLY A 48 2.98 -9.39 9.29
N ASP A 49 4.21 -9.90 9.30
CA ASP A 49 5.40 -9.05 9.33
C ASP A 49 5.54 -8.24 8.04
N LYS A 50 6.03 -7.01 8.21
CA LYS A 50 6.35 -6.10 7.10
C LYS A 50 7.83 -6.20 6.76
N LEU A 51 8.14 -6.46 5.50
CA LEU A 51 9.50 -6.49 4.96
C LEU A 51 9.68 -5.35 3.95
N MET A 52 10.89 -4.84 3.83
CA MET A 52 11.25 -3.89 2.76
C MET A 52 11.95 -4.66 1.64
N ILE A 53 11.36 -4.67 0.45
CA ILE A 53 11.96 -5.30 -0.72
C ILE A 53 12.50 -4.22 -1.64
N GLN A 54 13.73 -4.40 -2.08
CA GLN A 54 14.34 -3.56 -3.09
C GLN A 54 13.93 -4.05 -4.49
N LEU A 55 13.26 -3.19 -5.24
CA LEU A 55 12.93 -3.37 -6.65
C LEU A 55 14.17 -3.13 -7.53
N GLY A 56 14.12 -3.58 -8.78
CA GLY A 56 15.25 -3.50 -9.71
C GLY A 56 15.69 -2.08 -10.09
N ASP A 57 14.86 -1.07 -9.83
CA ASP A 57 15.15 0.36 -9.99
C ASP A 57 15.80 0.98 -8.74
N GLY A 58 16.00 0.19 -7.68
CA GLY A 58 16.58 0.62 -6.41
C GLY A 58 15.56 1.17 -5.41
N MET A 59 14.28 1.28 -5.76
CA MET A 59 13.22 1.66 -4.81
C MET A 59 12.98 0.53 -3.81
N GLN A 60 12.76 0.88 -2.55
CA GLN A 60 12.34 -0.08 -1.53
C GLN A 60 10.84 0.07 -1.29
N ILE A 61 10.10 -1.01 -1.45
CA ILE A 61 8.67 -1.06 -1.16
C ILE A 61 8.40 -1.90 0.09
N PRO A 62 7.49 -1.46 0.98
CA PRO A 62 7.03 -2.29 2.06
C PRO A 62 6.10 -3.37 1.51
N VAL A 63 6.35 -4.62 1.90
CA VAL A 63 5.49 -5.77 1.60
C VAL A 63 5.10 -6.46 2.89
N THR A 64 3.97 -7.17 2.91
CA THR A 64 3.50 -7.91 4.08
C THR A 64 3.53 -9.40 3.81
N ILE A 65 4.03 -10.20 4.75
CA ILE A 65 3.97 -11.66 4.62
C ILE A 65 2.53 -12.12 4.85
N THR A 66 1.93 -12.76 3.86
CA THR A 66 0.56 -13.29 3.97
C THR A 66 0.53 -14.80 4.15
N LYS A 67 1.61 -15.50 3.78
CA LYS A 67 1.73 -16.94 3.97
C LYS A 67 3.19 -17.36 4.11
N ILE A 68 3.45 -18.33 4.98
CA ILE A 68 4.74 -19.01 5.08
C ILE A 68 4.46 -20.52 5.01
N ASP A 69 5.05 -21.17 4.02
CA ASP A 69 5.09 -22.63 3.88
C ASP A 69 6.55 -23.12 3.96
N ASP A 70 6.76 -24.44 4.00
CA ASP A 70 8.11 -25.04 4.04
C ASP A 70 8.95 -24.72 2.80
N GLU A 71 8.31 -24.53 1.65
CA GLU A 71 9.00 -24.30 0.36
C GLU A 71 8.92 -22.84 -0.12
N ILE A 72 7.84 -22.13 0.21
CA ILE A 72 7.53 -20.79 -0.32
C ILE A 72 7.09 -19.83 0.79
N VAL A 73 7.38 -18.54 0.59
CA VAL A 73 6.84 -17.44 1.37
C VAL A 73 6.07 -16.55 0.42
N ARG A 74 4.80 -16.31 0.74
CA ARG A 74 3.94 -15.40 -0.01
C ARG A 74 4.00 -14.02 0.63
N ILE A 75 4.39 -13.05 -0.18
CA ILE A 75 4.40 -11.64 0.18
C ILE A 75 3.34 -10.88 -0.60
N ASP A 76 2.79 -9.86 0.01
CA ASP A 76 1.79 -8.97 -0.57
C ASP A 76 2.38 -7.56 -0.65
N ALA A 77 2.58 -7.09 -1.87
CA ALA A 77 3.07 -5.75 -2.18
C ALA A 77 1.93 -4.75 -2.43
N ASN A 78 0.66 -5.16 -2.28
CA ASN A 78 -0.45 -4.24 -2.36
C ASN A 78 -0.37 -3.21 -1.22
N HIS A 79 -0.76 -1.97 -1.52
CA HIS A 79 -0.91 -0.95 -0.49
C HIS A 79 -1.99 -1.38 0.53
N GLU A 80 -1.85 -1.01 1.81
CA GLU A 80 -2.81 -1.41 2.89
C GLU A 80 -4.26 -0.96 2.63
N LEU A 81 -4.40 0.06 1.77
CA LEU A 81 -5.66 0.66 1.34
C LEU A 81 -6.08 0.26 -0.08
N ALA A 82 -5.30 -0.58 -0.77
CA ALA A 82 -5.62 -1.06 -2.10
C ALA A 82 -6.96 -1.83 -2.10
N GLY A 83 -7.78 -1.59 -3.12
CA GLY A 83 -9.12 -2.17 -3.25
C GLY A 83 -10.18 -1.62 -2.29
N LYS A 84 -9.90 -0.54 -1.56
CA LYS A 84 -10.89 0.14 -0.70
C LYS A 84 -11.20 1.52 -1.24
N ASP A 85 -12.49 1.80 -1.39
CA ASP A 85 -12.95 3.17 -1.65
C ASP A 85 -12.72 4.02 -0.40
N LEU A 86 -12.10 5.18 -0.58
CA LEU A 86 -11.71 6.04 0.51
C LEU A 86 -12.69 7.20 0.64
N VAL A 87 -13.29 7.34 1.82
CA VAL A 87 -14.12 8.49 2.16
C VAL A 87 -13.29 9.44 3.02
N PHE A 88 -12.97 10.61 2.47
CA PHE A 88 -12.24 11.65 3.19
C PHE A 88 -13.16 12.81 3.51
N THR A 89 -13.14 13.26 4.76
CA THR A 89 -13.61 14.60 5.13
C THR A 89 -12.39 15.50 5.21
N ILE A 90 -12.28 16.44 4.26
CA ILE A 90 -11.13 17.31 4.11
C ILE A 90 -11.55 18.71 4.56
N THR A 91 -10.72 19.35 5.38
CA THR A 91 -10.84 20.76 5.75
C THR A 91 -9.58 21.48 5.31
N ILE A 92 -9.70 22.56 4.54
CA ILE A 92 -8.53 23.36 4.15
C ILE A 92 -8.06 24.14 5.36
N ALA A 93 -6.90 23.76 5.90
CA ALA A 93 -6.30 24.46 7.03
C ALA A 93 -5.63 25.77 6.59
N GLU A 94 -4.89 25.74 5.49
CA GLU A 94 -4.10 26.87 4.97
C GLU A 94 -3.82 26.66 3.47
N ILE A 95 -3.75 27.75 2.71
CA ILE A 95 -3.28 27.75 1.31
C ILE A 95 -1.98 28.53 1.26
N VAL A 96 -0.89 27.84 0.90
CA VAL A 96 0.44 28.43 0.77
C VAL A 96 0.71 28.74 -0.71
N ALA A 97 1.16 29.96 -0.97
CA ALA A 97 1.50 30.45 -2.31
C ALA A 97 2.97 30.19 -2.68
#